data_AF-A0A328AQ22-F1
#
_entry.id   AF-A0A328AQ22-F1
#
_cell.length_a   1.000
_cell.length_b   1.000
_cell.length_c   1.000
_cell.angle_alpha   90.00
_cell.angle_beta   90.00
_cell.angle_gamma   90.00
#
_symmetry.space_group_name_H-M   'P 1'
#
loop_
_entity.id
_entity.type
_entity.pdbx_description
1 polymer ?
#
loop_
_entity_poly.entity_id
_entity_poly.type
_entity_poly.pdbx_seq_one_letter_code
_entity_poly.pdbx_strand_id
1 'polypeptide(L)'
;MTDYEARGMGPKPKLALIVSAVAGVLAILVVGGLTFMSWQKSRNEAIATASEWTITGAPCPEITQAQFDAIPHKARLTDFWDMKLERANGHVDCQVVKTNGGKGLGSFSVCQLTSPQIVRVEAKKGDKFFNPGFGQAVTVTSEGGTPHCVLAGKFKVN
;
A
#
# COMPACT_ATOMS: atom_id res chain seq x y z
N MET A 1 -17.77 60.29 47.94
CA MET A 1 -18.29 58.96 47.59
C MET A 1 -17.25 58.34 46.67
N THR A 2 -16.50 57.40 47.25
CA THR A 2 -15.50 56.48 46.68
C THR A 2 -15.15 56.57 45.20
N ASP A 3 -13.93 57.07 44.95
CA ASP A 3 -13.05 56.63 43.87
C ASP A 3 -12.76 55.13 44.02
N TYR A 4 -13.16 54.33 43.03
CA TYR A 4 -12.66 52.96 42.84
C TYR A 4 -11.78 52.96 41.59
N GLU A 5 -10.54 53.44 41.75
CA GLU A 5 -9.43 53.11 40.84
C GLU A 5 -9.13 51.61 40.98
N ALA A 6 -9.78 50.78 40.16
CA ALA A 6 -9.34 49.42 39.92
C ALA A 6 -8.04 49.49 39.09
N ARG A 7 -6.92 49.55 39.81
CA ARG A 7 -5.55 49.44 39.28
C ARG A 7 -5.46 48.25 38.33
N GLY A 8 -5.30 48.55 37.05
CA GLY A 8 -4.94 47.58 36.01
C GLY A 8 -3.62 46.92 36.37
N MET A 9 -3.69 45.74 36.99
CA MET A 9 -2.55 44.89 37.26
C MET A 9 -2.18 44.16 35.96
N GLY A 10 -1.61 44.90 35.01
CA GLY A 10 -1.02 44.31 33.82
C GLY A 10 0.10 43.34 34.22
N PRO A 11 0.19 42.15 33.62
CA PRO A 11 1.21 41.17 33.98
C PRO A 11 2.61 41.79 33.80
N LYS A 12 3.48 41.64 34.81
CA LYS A 12 4.86 42.11 34.73
C LYS A 12 5.51 41.52 33.47
N PRO A 13 6.28 42.30 32.67
CA PRO A 13 6.74 41.88 31.33
C PRO A 13 7.53 40.58 31.33
N LYS A 14 8.23 40.25 32.44
CA LYS A 14 8.94 38.98 32.62
C LYS A 14 8.01 37.77 32.80
N LEU A 15 6.88 37.93 33.49
CA LEU A 15 5.86 36.90 33.65
C LEU A 15 5.16 36.62 32.31
N ALA A 16 4.85 37.66 31.54
CA ALA A 16 4.30 37.50 30.20
C ALA A 16 5.25 36.72 29.27
N LEU A 17 6.54 37.03 29.30
CA LEU A 17 7.57 36.32 28.51
C LEU A 17 7.69 34.84 28.87
N ILE A 18 7.69 34.51 30.18
CA ILE A 18 7.77 33.12 30.65
C ILE A 18 6.52 32.34 30.24
N VAL A 19 5.32 32.92 30.41
CA VAL A 19 4.06 32.28 30.03
C VAL A 19 4.01 32.01 28.53
N SER A 20 4.42 32.98 27.69
CA SER A 20 4.51 32.78 26.24
C SER A 20 5.51 31.69 25.85
N ALA A 21 6.67 31.63 26.51
CA ALA A 21 7.67 30.58 26.25
C ALA A 21 7.14 29.18 26.62
N VAL A 22 6.48 29.05 27.77
CA VAL A 22 5.87 27.77 28.20
C VAL A 22 4.74 27.36 27.26
N ALA A 23 3.87 28.30 26.86
CA ALA A 23 2.82 28.03 25.88
C ALA A 23 3.38 27.59 24.52
N GLY A 24 4.47 28.22 24.07
CA GLY A 24 5.17 27.84 22.84
C GLY A 24 5.75 26.43 22.90
N VAL A 25 6.42 26.07 24.00
CA VAL A 25 6.95 24.71 24.20
C VAL A 25 5.83 23.67 24.24
N LEU A 26 4.75 23.96 24.96
CA LEU A 26 3.58 23.07 25.02
C LEU A 26 2.96 22.88 23.63
N ALA A 27 2.82 23.95 22.84
CA ALA A 27 2.31 23.86 21.47
C ALA A 27 3.20 22.96 20.59
N ILE A 28 4.52 23.10 20.69
CA ILE A 28 5.47 22.24 19.95
C ILE A 28 5.33 20.78 20.37
N LEU A 29 5.24 20.49 21.68
CA LEU A 29 5.08 19.13 22.18
C LEU A 29 3.77 18.49 21.74
N VAL A 30 2.67 19.25 21.77
CA VAL A 30 1.35 18.77 21.31
C VAL A 30 1.38 18.47 19.82
N VAL A 31 1.86 19.41 18.99
CA VAL A 31 1.93 19.23 17.54
C VAL A 31 2.89 18.09 17.17
N GLY A 32 4.07 18.04 17.79
CA GLY A 32 5.04 16.98 17.58
C GLY A 32 4.50 15.61 17.99
N GLY A 33 3.85 15.53 19.15
CA GLY A 33 3.21 14.31 19.64
C GLY A 33 2.10 13.80 18.72
N LEU A 34 1.19 14.68 18.29
CA LEU A 34 0.11 14.31 17.36
C LEU A 34 0.65 13.82 16.01
N THR A 35 1.66 14.49 15.48
CA THR A 35 2.29 14.12 14.21
C THR A 35 3.00 12.76 14.32
N PHE A 36 3.71 12.53 15.43
CA PHE A 36 4.38 11.26 15.70
C PHE A 36 3.38 10.10 15.84
N MET A 37 2.29 10.28 16.60
CA MET A 37 1.25 9.26 16.73
C MET A 37 0.56 8.96 15.40
N SER A 38 0.24 9.99 14.62
CA SER A 38 -0.34 9.83 13.28
C SER A 38 0.60 9.04 12.37
N TRP A 39 1.89 9.37 12.38
CA TRP A 39 2.90 8.65 11.60
C TRP A 39 3.04 7.19 12.03
N GLN A 40 3.08 6.91 13.34
CA GLN A 40 3.12 5.53 13.85
C GLN A 40 1.90 4.72 13.42
N LYS A 41 0.70 5.32 13.51
CA LYS A 41 -0.54 4.64 13.09
C LYS A 41 -0.49 4.28 11.60
N SER A 42 -0.21 5.25 10.73
CA SER A 42 -0.12 5.01 9.29
C SER A 42 0.98 4.01 8.92
N ARG A 43 2.08 3.97 9.67
CA ARG A 43 3.16 2.99 9.48
C ARG A 43 2.72 1.60 9.88
N ASN A 44 2.04 1.45 11.02
CA ASN A 44 1.54 0.15 11.47
C ASN A 44 0.50 -0.42 10.51
N GLU A 45 -0.41 0.43 10.00
CA GLU A 45 -1.37 0.06 8.96
C GLU A 45 -0.66 -0.38 7.68
N ALA A 46 0.33 0.40 7.20
CA ALA A 46 1.08 0.02 6.00
C ALA A 46 1.87 -1.29 6.16
N ILE A 47 2.42 -1.56 7.34
CA ILE A 47 3.11 -2.81 7.66
C ILE A 47 2.11 -3.97 7.71
N ALA A 48 0.96 -3.76 8.34
CA ALA A 48 -0.10 -4.78 8.41
C ALA A 48 -0.58 -5.15 7.00
N THR A 49 -0.93 -4.15 6.17
CA THR A 49 -1.29 -4.39 4.76
C THR A 49 -0.15 -5.08 4.00
N ALA A 50 1.10 -4.61 4.12
CA ALA A 50 2.21 -5.27 3.45
C ALA A 50 2.35 -6.74 3.89
N SER A 51 2.16 -7.05 5.17
CA SER A 51 2.23 -8.42 5.68
C SER A 51 1.07 -9.30 5.20
N GLU A 52 -0.14 -8.76 5.10
CA GLU A 52 -1.32 -9.48 4.61
C GLU A 52 -1.18 -9.86 3.13
N TRP A 53 -0.57 -8.98 2.36
CA TRP A 53 -0.36 -9.13 0.91
C TRP A 53 1.02 -9.68 0.53
N THR A 54 1.90 -9.93 1.52
CA THR A 54 3.11 -10.73 1.32
C THR A 54 2.72 -12.20 1.27
N ILE A 55 2.32 -12.65 0.08
CA ILE A 55 2.00 -14.05 -0.18
C ILE A 55 3.26 -14.75 -0.66
N THR A 56 3.73 -15.72 0.11
CA THR A 56 4.84 -16.59 -0.26
C THR A 56 4.31 -17.92 -0.78
N GLY A 57 4.91 -18.41 -1.86
CA GLY A 57 4.54 -19.64 -2.53
C GLY A 57 5.58 -20.05 -3.55
N ALA A 58 5.42 -21.23 -4.14
CA ALA A 58 6.28 -21.65 -5.25
C ALA A 58 6.09 -20.68 -6.44
N PRO A 59 7.15 -20.33 -7.19
CA PRO A 59 7.01 -19.49 -8.37
C PRO A 59 6.11 -20.17 -9.40
N CYS A 60 5.28 -19.40 -10.10
CA CYS A 60 4.48 -19.92 -11.20
C CYS A 60 5.40 -20.37 -12.34
N PRO A 61 5.05 -21.45 -13.09
CA PRO A 61 5.74 -21.79 -14.32
C PRO A 61 5.67 -20.63 -15.31
N GLU A 62 6.82 -20.05 -15.66
CA GLU A 62 6.94 -19.04 -16.69
C GLU A 62 6.93 -19.70 -18.08
N ILE A 63 6.20 -19.12 -19.02
CA ILE A 63 6.13 -19.56 -20.40
C ILE A 63 6.54 -18.43 -21.34
N THR A 64 6.86 -18.77 -22.58
CA THR A 64 7.13 -17.75 -23.61
C THR A 64 5.83 -17.15 -24.13
N GLN A 65 5.91 -15.97 -24.76
CA GLN A 65 4.77 -15.36 -25.46
C GLN A 65 4.17 -16.31 -26.50
N ALA A 66 5.00 -16.96 -27.32
CA ALA A 66 4.53 -17.92 -28.33
C ALA A 66 3.77 -19.10 -27.71
N GLN A 67 4.19 -19.56 -26.52
CA GLN A 67 3.46 -20.60 -25.78
C GLN A 67 2.12 -20.08 -25.22
N PHE A 68 2.08 -18.82 -24.77
CA PHE A 68 0.85 -18.19 -24.30
C PHE A 68 -0.17 -18.04 -25.43
N ASP A 69 0.27 -17.49 -26.57
CA ASP A 69 -0.56 -17.25 -27.76
C ASP A 69 -1.08 -18.57 -28.38
N ALA A 70 -0.33 -19.66 -28.21
CA ALA A 70 -0.73 -20.99 -28.68
C ALA A 70 -1.85 -21.62 -27.84
N ILE A 71 -2.15 -21.11 -26.63
CA ILE A 71 -3.19 -21.65 -25.75
C ILE A 71 -4.52 -20.96 -26.07
N PRO A 72 -5.52 -21.67 -26.64
CA PRO A 72 -6.81 -21.07 -26.96
C PRO A 72 -7.54 -20.67 -25.67
N HIS A 73 -7.89 -19.39 -25.56
CA HIS A 73 -8.64 -18.88 -24.43
C HIS A 73 -9.40 -17.62 -24.81
N LYS A 74 -10.43 -17.29 -24.01
CA LYS A 74 -11.08 -15.98 -24.09
C LYS A 74 -10.34 -15.04 -23.14
N ALA A 75 -9.60 -14.09 -23.68
CA ALA A 75 -8.89 -13.09 -22.91
C ALA A 75 -9.84 -12.30 -22.00
N ARG A 76 -9.54 -12.29 -20.70
CA ARG A 76 -10.17 -11.42 -19.70
C ARG A 76 -9.14 -10.44 -19.20
N LEU A 77 -9.32 -9.19 -19.58
CA LEU A 77 -8.40 -8.10 -19.25
C LEU A 77 -8.78 -7.44 -17.92
N THR A 78 -7.78 -6.98 -17.18
CA THR A 78 -7.95 -6.19 -15.97
C THR A 78 -6.79 -5.21 -15.85
N ASP A 79 -7.12 -3.92 -15.95
CA ASP A 79 -6.16 -2.83 -15.77
C ASP A 79 -6.27 -2.30 -14.36
N PHE A 80 -5.15 -2.29 -13.62
CA PHE A 80 -5.10 -1.81 -12.25
C PHE A 80 -3.79 -1.08 -11.97
N TRP A 81 -3.89 0.23 -11.74
CA TRP A 81 -2.78 1.14 -11.47
C TRP A 81 -1.57 0.95 -12.41
N ASP A 82 -0.56 0.18 -12.01
CA ASP A 82 0.71 0.00 -12.72
C ASP A 82 0.86 -1.38 -13.36
N MET A 83 -0.22 -2.17 -13.37
CA MET A 83 -0.25 -3.54 -13.85
C MET A 83 -1.48 -3.79 -14.72
N LYS A 84 -1.28 -4.44 -15.87
CA LYS A 84 -2.38 -5.01 -16.66
C LYS A 84 -2.29 -6.53 -16.64
N LEU A 85 -3.43 -7.15 -16.47
CA LEU A 85 -3.57 -8.59 -16.39
C LEU A 85 -4.45 -9.09 -17.51
N GLU A 86 -4.00 -10.14 -18.17
CA GLU A 86 -4.80 -10.92 -19.08
C GLU A 86 -4.83 -12.35 -18.58
N ARG A 87 -6.03 -12.94 -18.48
CA ARG A 87 -6.22 -14.31 -17.99
C ARG A 87 -7.33 -15.01 -18.77
N ALA A 88 -7.33 -16.34 -18.72
CA ALA A 88 -8.44 -17.12 -19.28
C ALA A 88 -9.66 -17.13 -18.35
N ASN A 89 -9.43 -17.34 -17.04
CA ASN A 89 -10.49 -17.63 -16.07
C ASN A 89 -10.24 -16.96 -14.70
N GLY A 90 -11.14 -17.20 -13.74
CA GLY A 90 -10.98 -16.76 -12.36
C GLY A 90 -11.34 -15.30 -12.09
N HIS A 91 -11.62 -15.01 -10.83
CA HIS A 91 -11.78 -13.67 -10.31
C HIS A 91 -10.43 -13.06 -10.00
N VAL A 92 -10.38 -11.75 -9.93
CA VAL A 92 -9.20 -10.97 -9.59
C VAL A 92 -9.59 -9.95 -8.53
N ASP A 93 -8.76 -9.85 -7.49
CA ASP A 93 -8.85 -8.84 -6.46
C ASP A 93 -7.48 -8.19 -6.32
N CYS A 94 -7.44 -6.86 -6.35
CA CYS A 94 -6.22 -6.09 -6.48
C CYS A 94 -6.11 -5.05 -5.39
N GLN A 95 -4.91 -4.90 -4.87
CA GLN A 95 -4.57 -3.87 -3.92
C GLN A 95 -3.19 -3.29 -4.20
N VAL A 96 -3.00 -2.07 -3.71
CA VAL A 96 -1.76 -1.35 -3.75
C VAL A 96 -1.04 -1.59 -2.44
N VAL A 97 0.19 -2.06 -2.52
CA VAL A 97 1.03 -2.31 -1.35
C VAL A 97 2.22 -1.37 -1.36
N LYS A 98 2.51 -0.75 -0.21
CA LYS A 98 3.74 0.04 -0.03
C LYS A 98 4.92 -0.89 0.16
N THR A 99 6.00 -0.65 -0.58
CA THR A 99 7.24 -1.44 -0.47
C THR A 99 7.74 -1.48 0.97
N ASN A 100 7.97 -2.68 1.51
CA ASN A 100 8.43 -2.90 2.89
C ASN A 100 7.59 -2.16 3.96
N GLY A 101 6.26 -2.11 3.81
CA GLY A 101 5.38 -1.41 4.76
C GLY A 101 5.64 0.10 4.82
N GLY A 102 6.06 0.69 3.71
CA GLY A 102 6.41 2.12 3.62
C GLY A 102 7.81 2.45 4.14
N LYS A 103 8.70 1.46 4.28
CA LYS A 103 10.15 1.68 4.49
C LYS A 103 10.92 1.76 3.18
N GLY A 104 10.40 1.18 2.09
CA GLY A 104 10.99 1.25 0.76
C GLY A 104 10.48 2.45 -0.04
N LEU A 105 11.09 2.69 -1.20
CA LEU A 105 10.60 3.68 -2.15
C LEU A 105 9.48 3.06 -3.00
N GLY A 106 8.33 3.74 -3.01
CA GLY A 106 7.22 3.43 -3.90
C GLY A 106 6.15 2.48 -3.35
N SER A 107 5.18 2.21 -4.22
CA SER A 107 4.14 1.21 -4.05
C SER A 107 4.09 0.35 -5.30
N PHE A 108 3.54 -0.85 -5.19
CA PHE A 108 3.34 -1.76 -6.31
C PHE A 108 1.96 -2.39 -6.22
N SER A 109 1.45 -2.83 -7.37
CA SER A 109 0.20 -3.57 -7.44
C SER A 109 0.42 -5.02 -7.04
N VAL A 110 -0.51 -5.55 -6.25
CA VAL A 110 -0.64 -6.96 -5.94
C VAL A 110 -2.05 -7.38 -6.31
N CYS A 111 -2.19 -8.43 -7.11
CA CYS A 111 -3.49 -8.99 -7.43
C CYS A 111 -3.52 -10.49 -7.12
N GLN A 112 -4.60 -10.94 -6.51
CA GLN A 112 -4.88 -12.35 -6.25
C GLN A 112 -5.89 -12.87 -7.26
N LEU A 113 -5.62 -14.03 -7.83
CA LEU A 113 -6.45 -14.67 -8.84
C LEU A 113 -6.88 -16.05 -8.34
N THR A 114 -8.17 -16.38 -8.47
CA THR A 114 -8.70 -17.66 -7.95
C THR A 114 -8.29 -18.86 -8.76
N SER A 115 -8.28 -18.74 -10.09
CA SER A 115 -7.91 -19.81 -11.04
C SER A 115 -7.73 -19.23 -12.45
N PRO A 116 -6.60 -18.55 -12.74
CA PRO A 116 -6.42 -17.89 -14.03
C PRO A 116 -6.16 -18.84 -15.20
N GLN A 117 -5.73 -20.08 -14.93
CA GLN A 117 -5.23 -21.07 -15.90
C GLN A 117 -3.95 -20.63 -16.61
N ILE A 118 -3.97 -19.46 -17.26
CA ILE A 118 -2.82 -18.73 -17.80
C ILE A 118 -2.94 -17.26 -17.43
N VAL A 119 -1.81 -16.57 -17.30
CA VAL A 119 -1.82 -15.13 -17.03
C VAL A 119 -0.67 -14.42 -17.75
N ARG A 120 -0.97 -13.34 -18.46
CA ARG A 120 0.00 -12.33 -18.89
C ARG A 120 -0.07 -11.16 -17.92
N VAL A 121 1.09 -10.71 -17.48
CA VAL A 121 1.24 -9.59 -16.57
C VAL A 121 2.13 -8.56 -17.27
N GLU A 122 1.54 -7.41 -17.61
CA GLU A 122 2.23 -6.26 -18.17
C GLU A 122 2.52 -5.26 -17.04
N ALA A 123 3.78 -4.89 -16.89
CA ALA A 123 4.24 -3.88 -15.95
C ALA A 123 5.32 -3.00 -16.58
N LYS A 124 5.81 -2.01 -15.82
CA LYS A 124 6.76 -1.00 -16.32
C LYS A 124 8.03 -1.58 -16.99
N LYS A 125 8.55 -2.70 -16.49
CA LYS A 125 9.78 -3.33 -17.03
C LYS A 125 9.51 -4.41 -18.08
N GLY A 126 8.27 -4.54 -18.52
CA GLY A 126 7.85 -5.45 -19.58
C GLY A 126 6.86 -6.51 -19.11
N ASP A 127 6.62 -7.43 -20.02
CA ASP A 127 5.59 -8.46 -19.88
C ASP A 127 6.20 -9.78 -19.41
N LYS A 128 5.41 -10.50 -18.60
CA LYS A 128 5.68 -11.89 -18.25
C LYS A 128 4.44 -12.73 -18.47
N PHE A 129 4.66 -13.97 -18.87
CA PHE A 129 3.61 -14.93 -19.18
C PHE A 129 3.79 -16.14 -18.27
N PHE A 130 2.71 -16.56 -17.64
CA PHE A 130 2.73 -17.68 -16.69
C PHE A 130 1.63 -18.68 -17.04
N ASN A 131 1.92 -19.95 -16.78
CA ASN A 131 0.96 -21.04 -16.80
C ASN A 131 0.88 -21.69 -15.42
N PRO A 132 0.07 -21.15 -14.50
CA PRO A 132 -0.16 -21.76 -13.20
C PRO A 132 -0.82 -23.13 -13.27
N GLY A 133 -1.51 -23.44 -14.36
CA GLY A 133 -2.37 -24.61 -14.47
C GLY A 133 -3.79 -24.36 -13.96
N PHE A 134 -4.67 -25.34 -14.21
CA PHE A 134 -6.08 -25.25 -13.84
C PHE A 134 -6.30 -25.33 -12.33
N GLY A 135 -7.24 -24.52 -11.83
CA GLY A 135 -7.68 -24.53 -10.43
C GLY A 135 -6.66 -23.94 -9.43
N GLN A 136 -5.51 -23.46 -9.90
CA GLN A 136 -4.47 -22.91 -9.04
C GLN A 136 -4.74 -21.44 -8.72
N ALA A 137 -4.87 -21.12 -7.44
CA ALA A 137 -4.91 -19.73 -6.99
C ALA A 137 -3.49 -19.15 -7.01
N VAL A 138 -3.36 -17.92 -7.54
CA VAL A 138 -2.06 -17.26 -7.66
C VAL A 138 -2.11 -15.83 -7.15
N THR A 139 -0.94 -15.31 -6.79
CA THR A 139 -0.74 -13.89 -6.50
C THR A 139 0.29 -13.37 -7.49
N VAL A 140 -0.04 -12.27 -8.15
CA VAL A 140 0.85 -11.55 -9.06
C VAL A 140 1.20 -10.19 -8.48
N THR A 141 2.44 -9.76 -8.67
CA THR A 141 2.93 -8.47 -8.15
C THR A 141 3.74 -7.73 -9.20
N SER A 142 3.71 -6.40 -9.19
CA SER A 142 4.54 -5.54 -10.03
C SER A 142 5.73 -4.91 -9.28
N GLU A 143 6.26 -5.58 -8.24
CA GLU A 143 7.30 -5.02 -7.37
C GLU A 143 8.53 -4.55 -8.15
N GLY A 144 8.97 -3.31 -7.91
CA GLY A 144 10.07 -2.68 -8.64
C GLY A 144 9.82 -2.55 -10.15
N GLY A 145 8.55 -2.61 -10.59
CA GLY A 145 8.11 -2.61 -11.98
C GLY A 145 8.26 -3.95 -12.70
N THR A 146 8.66 -5.02 -12.00
CA THR A 146 8.86 -6.35 -12.58
C THR A 146 7.67 -7.24 -12.22
N PRO A 147 7.05 -7.93 -13.19
CA PRO A 147 6.04 -8.93 -12.87
C PRO A 147 6.62 -10.14 -12.14
N HIS A 148 5.98 -10.53 -11.04
CA HIS A 148 6.23 -11.78 -10.33
C HIS A 148 4.91 -12.54 -10.13
N CYS A 149 4.98 -13.87 -10.10
CA CYS A 149 3.82 -14.75 -9.87
C CYS A 149 4.21 -15.86 -8.91
N VAL A 150 3.35 -16.12 -7.92
CA VAL A 150 3.47 -17.27 -7.00
C VAL A 150 2.17 -18.07 -6.97
N LEU A 151 2.30 -19.40 -6.86
CA LEU A 151 1.24 -20.39 -6.71
C LEU A 151 0.68 -20.38 -5.28
N ALA A 152 0.16 -19.23 -4.86
CA ALA A 152 -0.55 -19.05 -3.61
C ALA A 152 -1.47 -17.83 -3.75
N GLY A 153 -2.69 -17.92 -3.21
CA GLY A 153 -3.62 -16.81 -3.15
C GLY A 153 -4.54 -16.96 -1.96
N LYS A 154 -4.84 -15.85 -1.26
CA LYS A 154 -5.80 -15.82 -0.14
C LYS A 154 -7.08 -15.11 -0.57
N PHE A 155 -7.54 -15.41 -1.78
CA PHE A 155 -8.65 -14.69 -2.39
C PHE A 155 -9.86 -14.69 -1.46
N LYS A 156 -10.29 -13.49 -1.05
CA LYS A 156 -11.53 -13.30 -0.30
C LYS A 156 -12.52 -12.64 -1.24
N VAL A 157 -13.67 -13.28 -1.44
CA VAL A 157 -14.81 -12.57 -2.04
C VAL A 157 -15.29 -11.59 -0.98
N ASN A 158 -15.13 -10.29 -1.23
CA ASN A 158 -15.64 -9.23 -0.36
C ASN A 158 -16.74 -8.47 -1.09
#